data_AF-A0A7J5Z9A8-F1
#
_entry.id   AF-A0A7J5Z9A8-F1
#
_cell.length_a   1.000
_cell.length_b   1.000
_cell.length_c   1.000
_cell.angle_alpha   90.00
_cell.angle_beta   90.00
_cell.angle_gamma   90.00
#
_symmetry.space_group_name_H-M   'P 1'
#
loop_
_entity.id
_entity.type
_entity.pdbx_description
1 polymer ?
#
loop_
_entity_poly.entity_id
_entity_poly.type
_entity_poly.pdbx_seq_one_letter_code
_entity_poly.pdbx_strand_id
1 'polypeptide(L)'
;MKATECKGEDTVKQTAGDVRATEGDTVTLDCTFQTSYTANMFWYKQEVNGYPKYMLKRYSGGGDNAAEFKKDRFDATINNKSVPLQISSAAVTDSAVYYCALSPQ
;
A
#
# COMPACT_ATOMS: atom_id res chain seq x y z
N MET A 1 37.54 7.38 16.66
CA MET A 1 36.58 6.31 16.32
C MET A 1 35.22 6.99 16.19
N LYS A 2 34.68 7.11 14.98
CA LYS A 2 33.36 7.74 14.77
C LYS A 2 32.33 6.65 15.01
N ALA A 3 31.50 6.79 16.04
CA ALA A 3 30.39 5.87 16.24
C ALA A 3 29.48 5.97 15.01
N THR A 4 29.34 4.88 14.27
CA THR A 4 28.30 4.75 13.26
C THR A 4 26.99 4.67 14.02
N GLU A 5 26.20 5.73 13.93
CA GLU A 5 24.85 5.79 14.49
C GLU A 5 24.00 4.74 13.76
N CYS A 6 23.49 3.74 14.48
CA CYS A 6 22.51 2.80 13.92
C CYS A 6 21.20 3.55 13.69
N LYS A 7 21.01 4.11 12.49
CA LYS A 7 19.74 4.71 12.06
C LYS A 7 18.75 3.59 11.73
N GLY A 8 18.10 3.04 12.75
CA GLY A 8 16.92 2.20 12.54
C GLY A 8 15.68 3.09 12.60
N GLU A 9 15.05 3.43 11.48
CA GLU A 9 13.65 3.87 11.53
C GLU A 9 12.90 3.81 10.19
N ASP A 10 13.13 2.76 9.40
CA ASP A 10 12.18 2.42 8.34
C ASP A 10 10.91 1.88 9.02
N THR A 11 9.81 2.63 8.92
CA THR A 11 8.53 2.26 9.55
C THR A 11 7.39 2.41 8.56
N VAL A 12 6.38 1.54 8.70
CA VAL A 12 5.13 1.61 7.96
C VAL A 12 4.00 1.65 8.99
N LYS A 13 3.06 2.57 8.82
CA LYS A 13 1.88 2.74 9.65
C LYS A 13 0.65 2.76 8.75
N GLN A 14 -0.18 1.73 8.89
CA GLN A 14 -1.52 1.70 8.32
C GLN A 14 -2.52 2.04 9.41
N THR A 15 -3.52 2.84 9.09
CA THR A 15 -4.62 3.11 10.02
C THR A 15 -5.33 1.79 10.29
N ALA A 16 -5.22 1.27 11.53
CA ALA A 16 -5.88 0.05 11.94
C ALA A 16 -7.38 0.33 12.12
N GLY A 17 -8.15 0.14 11.06
CA GLY A 17 -9.60 0.29 11.08
C GLY A 17 -10.27 -0.52 9.99
N ASP A 18 -11.37 -1.18 10.34
CA ASP A 18 -12.25 -1.80 9.37
C ASP A 18 -12.92 -0.72 8.52
N VAL A 19 -12.56 -0.66 7.24
CA VAL A 19 -13.24 0.21 6.28
C VAL A 19 -14.41 -0.55 5.68
N ARG A 20 -15.63 -0.06 5.91
CA ARG A 20 -16.86 -0.60 5.33
C ARG A 20 -17.29 0.26 4.15
N ALA A 21 -17.66 -0.38 3.05
CA ALA A 21 -18.12 0.28 1.83
C ALA A 21 -19.27 -0.50 1.22
N THR A 22 -20.09 0.19 0.44
CA THR A 22 -21.15 -0.43 -0.38
C THR A 22 -20.65 -0.65 -1.80
N GLU A 23 -21.33 -1.51 -2.55
CA GLU A 23 -20.95 -1.77 -3.95
C GLU A 23 -21.04 -0.49 -4.78
N GLY A 24 -20.01 -0.24 -5.60
CA GLY A 24 -19.89 0.95 -6.42
C GLY A 24 -19.16 2.12 -5.75
N ASP A 25 -18.95 2.08 -4.43
CA ASP A 25 -18.24 3.14 -3.72
C ASP A 25 -16.76 3.22 -4.11
N THR A 26 -16.18 4.40 -3.89
CA THR A 26 -14.73 4.59 -3.92
C THR A 26 -14.18 4.56 -2.51
N VAL A 27 -13.28 3.60 -2.26
CA VAL A 27 -12.66 3.38 -0.96
C VAL A 27 -11.21 3.85 -0.99
N THR A 28 -10.77 4.49 0.09
CA THR A 28 -9.36 4.87 0.27
C THR A 28 -8.81 4.19 1.52
N LEU A 29 -7.71 3.46 1.35
CA LEU A 29 -6.98 2.82 2.44
C LEU A 29 -5.67 3.57 2.68
N ASP A 30 -5.54 4.17 3.85
CA ASP A 30 -4.38 4.99 4.19
C ASP A 30 -3.18 4.15 4.61
N CYS A 31 -2.02 4.52 4.08
CA CYS A 31 -0.72 4.00 4.48
C CYS A 31 0.29 5.13 4.55
N THR A 32 1.01 5.23 5.66
CA THR A 32 2.13 6.16 5.84
C THR A 32 3.41 5.40 6.12
N PHE A 33 4.55 5.99 5.77
CA PHE A 33 5.85 5.37 5.98
C PHE A 33 6.90 6.42 6.34
N GLN A 34 7.89 6.03 7.13
CA GLN A 34 9.09 6.83 7.39
C GLN A 34 10.29 6.05 6.88
N THR A 35 11.18 6.73 6.16
CA THR A 35 12.44 6.17 5.66
C THR A 35 13.39 7.30 5.28
N SER A 36 14.68 7.03 5.38
CA SER A 36 15.75 7.93 4.95
C SER A 36 16.15 7.75 3.48
N TYR A 37 15.61 6.73 2.79
CA TYR A 37 15.98 6.36 1.42
C TYR A 37 14.84 6.62 0.42
N THR A 38 15.13 6.41 -0.85
CA THR A 38 14.09 6.32 -1.89
C THR A 38 13.22 5.09 -1.63
N ALA A 39 11.94 5.34 -1.35
CA ALA A 39 10.98 4.29 -1.01
C ALA A 39 10.39 3.63 -2.26
N ASN A 40 10.37 2.30 -2.25
CA ASN A 40 9.44 1.52 -3.06
C ASN A 40 8.32 1.05 -2.13
N MET A 41 7.10 1.46 -2.44
CA MET A 41 5.90 1.10 -1.68
C MET A 41 5.12 0.03 -2.43
N PHE A 42 4.61 -0.93 -1.69
CA PHE A 42 3.89 -2.08 -2.21
C PHE A 42 2.53 -2.19 -1.54
N TRP A 43 1.55 -2.63 -2.31
CA TRP A 43 0.25 -3.04 -1.78
C TRP A 43 0.01 -4.50 -2.10
N TYR A 44 -0.54 -5.21 -1.12
CA TYR A 44 -0.93 -6.60 -1.21
C TYR A 44 -2.38 -6.77 -0.78
N LYS A 45 -3.09 -7.71 -1.42
CA LYS A 45 -4.45 -8.14 -1.04
C LYS A 45 -4.37 -9.55 -0.49
N GLN A 46 -4.91 -9.76 0.71
CA GLN A 46 -5.04 -11.08 1.32
C GLN A 46 -6.52 -11.40 1.52
N GLU A 47 -7.00 -12.37 0.74
CA GLU A 47 -8.34 -12.95 0.91
C GLU A 47 -8.40 -13.79 2.19
N VAL A 48 -9.60 -14.07 2.67
CA VAL A 48 -9.82 -14.90 3.87
C VAL A 48 -9.13 -16.26 3.69
N ASN A 49 -8.30 -16.65 4.65
CA ASN A 49 -7.47 -17.87 4.61
C ASN A 49 -6.46 -17.96 3.44
N GLY A 50 -6.26 -16.88 2.69
CA GLY A 50 -5.26 -16.79 1.63
C GLY A 50 -3.90 -16.27 2.13
N TYR A 51 -2.93 -16.23 1.23
CA TYR A 51 -1.67 -15.50 1.42
C TYR A 51 -1.75 -14.12 0.77
N PRO A 52 -0.95 -13.13 1.21
CA PRO A 52 -0.90 -11.82 0.56
C PRO A 52 -0.47 -11.93 -0.91
N LYS A 53 -1.36 -11.53 -1.83
CA LYS A 53 -1.11 -11.46 -3.28
C LYS A 53 -0.62 -10.07 -3.64
N TYR A 54 0.42 -9.99 -4.46
CA TYR A 54 0.98 -8.72 -4.93
C TYR A 54 -0.02 -7.97 -5.81
N MET A 55 -0.34 -6.73 -5.45
CA MET A 55 -1.24 -5.89 -6.24
C MET A 55 -0.50 -4.89 -7.12
N LEU A 56 0.33 -4.07 -6.49
CA LEU A 56 0.97 -2.95 -7.16
C LEU A 56 2.21 -2.46 -6.41
N LYS A 57 3.06 -1.76 -7.16
CA LYS A 57 4.27 -1.09 -6.68
C LYS A 57 4.21 0.38 -7.06
N ARG A 58 4.63 1.26 -6.15
CA ARG A 58 4.81 2.69 -6.39
C ARG A 58 6.18 3.13 -5.95
N TYR A 59 6.75 4.08 -6.69
CA TYR A 59 8.01 4.73 -6.38
C TYR A 59 7.93 6.20 -6.83
N SER A 60 8.93 7.00 -6.50
CA SER A 60 8.96 8.40 -6.91
C SER A 60 8.94 8.51 -8.43
N GLY A 61 7.88 9.10 -8.99
CA GLY A 61 7.72 9.32 -10.43
C GLY A 61 7.06 8.18 -11.22
N GLY A 62 6.56 7.11 -10.57
CA GLY A 62 5.86 6.05 -11.30
C GLY A 62 5.44 4.83 -10.48
N GLY A 63 5.08 3.77 -11.19
CA GLY A 63 4.74 2.47 -10.62
C GLY A 63 3.87 1.61 -11.52
N ASP A 64 3.75 0.35 -11.12
CA ASP A 64 3.14 -0.71 -11.93
C ASP A 64 2.10 -1.48 -11.11
N ASN A 65 1.14 -2.09 -11.81
CA ASN A 65 0.18 -3.00 -11.22
C ASN A 65 0.38 -4.41 -11.77
N ALA A 66 0.04 -5.43 -10.98
CA ALA A 66 -0.15 -6.78 -11.49
C ALA A 66 -1.33 -6.83 -12.47
N ALA A 67 -1.28 -7.77 -13.40
CA ALA A 67 -2.25 -7.89 -14.50
C ALA A 67 -3.71 -8.03 -14.03
N GLU A 68 -3.92 -8.64 -12.86
CA GLU A 68 -5.23 -8.83 -12.22
C GLU A 68 -5.78 -7.55 -11.56
N PHE A 69 -4.95 -6.55 -11.27
CA PHE A 69 -5.34 -5.32 -10.59
C PHE A 69 -5.25 -4.12 -11.54
N LYS A 70 -6.31 -3.88 -12.32
CA LYS A 70 -6.32 -2.80 -13.31
C LYS A 70 -6.19 -1.41 -12.66
N LYS A 71 -5.39 -0.53 -13.26
CA LYS A 71 -5.05 0.80 -12.71
C LYS A 71 -6.24 1.76 -12.61
N ASP A 72 -7.25 1.62 -13.46
CA ASP A 72 -8.49 2.40 -13.42
C ASP A 72 -9.34 2.11 -12.17
N ARG A 73 -9.22 0.90 -11.62
CA ARG A 73 -9.90 0.48 -10.40
C ARG A 73 -9.03 0.54 -9.15
N PHE A 74 -7.77 0.13 -9.25
CA PHE A 74 -6.84 0.08 -8.13
C PHE A 74 -5.65 0.98 -8.42
N ASP A 75 -5.57 2.11 -7.72
CA ASP A 75 -4.45 3.02 -7.86
C ASP A 75 -3.92 3.47 -6.51
N ALA A 76 -2.64 3.80 -6.47
CA ALA A 76 -1.99 4.38 -5.31
C ALA A 76 -1.01 5.43 -5.79
N THR A 77 -0.86 6.52 -5.05
CA THR A 77 0.10 7.58 -5.38
C THR A 77 0.92 7.90 -4.15
N ILE A 78 2.25 7.96 -4.32
CA ILE A 78 3.12 8.41 -3.24
C ILE A 78 2.99 9.92 -3.11
N ASN A 79 2.47 10.34 -1.96
CA ASN A 79 2.33 11.73 -1.53
C ASN A 79 3.23 11.95 -0.32
N ASN A 80 4.48 12.37 -0.57
CA ASN A 80 5.51 12.55 0.44
C ASN A 80 5.80 11.27 1.25
N LYS A 81 5.22 11.14 2.45
CA LYS A 81 5.34 10.00 3.37
C LYS A 81 4.06 9.17 3.48
N SER A 82 3.16 9.33 2.51
CA SER A 82 1.88 8.61 2.43
C SER A 82 1.73 7.94 1.07
N VAL A 83 1.02 6.83 1.02
CA VAL A 83 0.72 6.05 -0.19
C VAL A 83 -0.67 5.43 -0.09
N PRO A 84 -1.74 6.25 -0.10
CA PRO A 84 -3.09 5.74 0.00
C PRO A 84 -3.43 4.86 -1.22
N LEU A 85 -4.09 3.73 -0.98
CA LEU A 85 -4.66 2.88 -2.03
C LEU A 85 -6.11 3.28 -2.25
N GLN A 86 -6.44 3.68 -3.47
CA GLN A 86 -7.79 3.93 -3.93
C GLN A 86 -8.35 2.70 -4.65
N ILE A 87 -9.55 2.30 -4.26
CA ILE A 87 -10.32 1.22 -4.86
C ILE A 87 -11.62 1.84 -5.39
N SER A 88 -11.71 2.01 -6.70
CA SER A 88 -12.90 2.54 -7.37
C SER A 88 -13.89 1.42 -7.70
N SER A 89 -15.19 1.70 -7.59
CA SER A 89 -16.25 0.72 -7.88
C SER A 89 -16.07 -0.56 -7.05
N ALA A 90 -16.06 -0.40 -5.74
CA ALA A 90 -15.90 -1.50 -4.79
C ALA A 90 -16.92 -2.61 -5.08
N ALA A 91 -16.48 -3.86 -5.03
CA ALA A 91 -17.32 -5.04 -5.19
C ALA A 91 -17.20 -5.94 -3.95
N VAL A 92 -18.16 -6.83 -3.71
CA VAL A 92 -18.07 -7.81 -2.61
C VAL A 92 -16.78 -8.64 -2.68
N THR A 93 -16.30 -8.96 -3.89
CA THR A 93 -15.03 -9.67 -4.14
C THR A 93 -13.78 -8.90 -3.71
N ASP A 94 -13.90 -7.60 -3.45
CA ASP A 94 -12.83 -6.75 -2.91
C ASP A 94 -12.71 -6.84 -1.39
N SER A 95 -13.65 -7.48 -0.71
CA SER A 95 -13.61 -7.68 0.75
C SER A 95 -12.44 -8.58 1.15
N ALA A 96 -11.38 -7.97 1.66
CA ALA A 96 -10.11 -8.61 1.98
C ALA A 96 -9.29 -7.75 2.95
N VAL A 97 -8.19 -8.31 3.46
CA VAL A 97 -7.20 -7.53 4.21
C VAL A 97 -6.17 -6.96 3.23
N TYR A 98 -5.85 -5.68 3.35
CA TYR A 98 -4.91 -4.99 2.47
C TYR A 98 -3.66 -4.56 3.25
N TYR A 99 -2.50 -5.02 2.80
CA TYR A 99 -1.22 -4.71 3.44
C TYR A 99 -0.40 -3.75 2.60
N CYS A 100 0.13 -2.74 3.27
CA CYS A 100 1.10 -1.83 2.72
C CYS A 100 2.49 -2.24 3.22
N ALA A 101 3.48 -2.24 2.34
CA ALA A 101 4.86 -2.56 2.70
C ALA A 101 5.85 -1.59 2.07
N LEU A 102 6.89 -1.27 2.82
CA LEU A 102 8.08 -0.58 2.35
C LEU A 102 9.14 -1.64 2.06
N SER A 103 9.73 -1.62 0.86
CA SER A 103 10.92 -2.46 0.61
C SER A 103 12.08 -1.94 1.46
N PRO A 104 12.75 -2.81 2.25
CA PRO A 104 14.08 -2.52 2.74
C PRO A 104 15.03 -2.30 1.54
N GLN A 105 16.03 -1.43 1.71
CA GLN A 105 17.12 -1.25 0.75
C GLN A 105 18.36 -2.01 1.21
#